data_AF-A0A535NEM2-F1
#
_entry.id   AF-A0A535NEM2-F1
#
_cell.length_a   1.000
_cell.length_b   1.000
_cell.length_c   1.000
_cell.angle_alpha   90.00
_cell.angle_beta   90.00
_cell.angle_gamma   90.00
#
_symmetry.space_group_name_H-M   'P 1'
#
loop_
_entity.id
_entity.type
_entity.pdbx_description
1 polymer ?
#
loop_
_entity_poly.entity_id
_entity_poly.type
_entity_poly.pdbx_seq_one_letter_code
_entity_poly.pdbx_strand_id
1 'polypeptide(L)' 'MGYKIRVLGTHRPLRGSPLSAWAYRAEAIVADDPLQQPAWSCPHAHETPQLAQSCGQEWLLMHQTQEKAAS' A
#
# COMPACT_ATOMS: atom_id res chain seq x y z
N MET A 1 -9.75 10.39 -11.25
CA MET A 1 -8.79 11.03 -10.32
C MET A 1 -7.53 10.16 -10.28
N GLY A 2 -6.33 10.74 -10.17
CA GLY A 2 -5.10 9.94 -10.17
C GLY A 2 -4.76 9.45 -8.76
N TYR A 3 -4.48 8.15 -8.61
CA TYR A 3 -3.94 7.58 -7.37
C TYR A 3 -2.42 7.41 -7.46
N LYS A 4 -1.72 7.58 -6.33
CA LYS A 4 -0.30 7.26 -6.15
C LYS A 4 -0.16 6.21 -5.06
N ILE A 5 0.77 5.27 -5.24
CA ILE A 5 1.10 4.26 -4.23
C ILE A 5 2.22 4.76 -3.33
N ARG A 6 2.02 4.71 -2.01
CA ARG A 6 3.07 4.85 -0.99
C ARG A 6 3.29 3.55 -0.24
N VAL A 7 4.51 3.32 0.21
CA VAL A 7 4.86 2.18 1.07
C VAL A 7 5.20 2.70 2.46
N LEU A 8 4.50 2.18 3.46
CA LEU A 8 4.78 2.43 4.87
C LEU A 8 5.55 1.26 5.47
N GLY A 9 6.68 1.54 6.10
CA GLY A 9 7.43 0.58 6.91
C GLY A 9 7.07 0.74 8.38
N THR A 10 6.70 -0.36 9.05
CA THR A 10 6.47 -0.39 10.49
C THR A 10 7.40 -1.40 11.14
N HIS A 11 8.04 -1.04 12.25
CA HIS A 11 8.73 -2.00 13.09
C HIS A 11 7.69 -2.78 13.88
N ARG A 12 7.68 -4.11 13.74
CA ARG A 12 6.90 -4.98 14.61
C ARG A 12 7.83 -5.93 15.36
N PRO A 13 7.67 -6.07 16.69
CA PRO A 13 8.36 -7.11 17.42
C PRO A 13 7.90 -8.47 16.89
N LEU A 14 8.86 -9.31 16.48
CA LEU A 14 8.61 -10.72 16.18
C LEU A 14 8.24 -11.42 17.49
N ARG A 15 7.09 -12.11 17.55
CA ARG A 15 6.74 -12.91 18.74
C ARG A 15 7.86 -13.92 19.02
N GLY A 16 8.48 -13.82 20.18
CA GLY A 16 9.55 -14.73 20.62
C GLY A 16 10.95 -14.40 20.11
N SER A 17 11.17 -13.26 19.45
CA SER A 17 12.51 -12.79 19.03
C SER A 17 12.80 -11.41 19.58
N PRO A 18 14.04 -11.14 20.05
CA PRO A 18 14.46 -9.80 20.44
C PRO A 18 14.67 -8.87 19.23
N LEU A 19 14.62 -9.40 18.01
CA LEU A 19 14.80 -8.62 16.79
C LEU A 19 13.46 -8.06 16.28
N SER A 20 13.44 -6.77 15.97
CA SER A 20 12.32 -6.16 15.25
C SER A 20 12.32 -6.63 13.80
N ALA A 21 11.20 -7.16 13.32
CA ALA A 21 10.99 -7.31 11.89
C ALA A 21 10.41 -6.03 11.32
N TRP A 22 10.87 -5.67 10.13
CA TRP A 22 10.16 -4.70 9.31
C TRP A 22 8.91 -5.36 8.72
N ALA A 23 7.80 -4.64 8.77
CA ALA A 23 6.55 -5.00 8.15
C ALA A 23 6.11 -3.83 7.27
N TYR A 24 6.00 -4.07 5.96
CA TYR A 24 5.70 -3.04 4.97
C TYR A 24 4.23 -3.12 4.54
N ARG A 25 3.59 -1.99 4.28
CA ARG A 25 2.19 -1.93 3.81
C ARG A 25 2.07 -0.92 2.67
N ALA A 26 1.34 -1.29 1.64
CA ALA A 26 1.01 -0.39 0.54
C ALA A 26 -0.23 0.45 0.89
N GLU A 27 -0.24 1.71 0.49
CA GLU A 27 -1.42 2.56 0.53
C GLU A 27 -1.56 3.34 -0.77
N ALA A 28 -2.80 3.54 -1.22
CA ALA A 28 -3.12 4.42 -2.33
C ALA A 28 -3.63 5.75 -1.79
N ILE A 29 -2.99 6.83 -2.20
CA ILE A 29 -3.38 8.21 -1.87
C ILE A 29 -3.84 8.91 -3.15
N VAL A 30 -4.79 9.83 -3.02
CA VAL A 30 -5.17 10.69 -4.14
C VAL A 30 -4.04 11.68 -4.41
N ALA A 31 -3.59 11.78 -5.66
CA ALA A 31 -2.37 12.51 -6.03
C ALA A 31 -2.38 13.99 -5.63
N ASP A 32 -3.57 14.59 -5.55
CA ASP A 32 -3.82 16.00 -5.28
C ASP A 32 -4.47 16.22 -3.89
N ASP A 33 -4.57 15.17 -3.05
CA ASP A 33 -5.09 15.34 -1.68
C ASP A 33 -4.00 15.94 -0.77
N PRO A 34 -4.19 17.19 -0.27
CA PRO A 34 -3.20 17.84 0.60
C PRO A 34 -3.03 17.12 1.94
N LEU A 35 -4.03 16.35 2.38
CA LEU A 35 -3.98 15.59 3.63
C LEU A 35 -3.30 14.22 3.46
N GLN A 36 -3.04 13.79 2.22
CA GLN A 36 -2.48 12.47 1.89
C GLN A 36 -3.18 11.32 2.61
N GLN A 37 -4.52 11.40 2.70
CA GLN A 37 -5.30 10.34 3.31
C GLN A 37 -5.31 9.11 2.40
N PRO A 38 -5.18 7.90 2.97
CA PRO A 38 -5.25 6.69 2.19
C PRO A 38 -6.68 6.48 1.70
N ALA A 39 -6.87 6.50 0.39
CA ALA A 39 -8.11 6.04 -0.23
C ALA A 39 -8.23 4.51 -0.18
N TRP A 40 -7.09 3.83 -0.06
CA TRP A 40 -7.00 2.39 0.16
C TRP A 40 -5.72 2.06 0.92
N SER A 41 -5.77 1.01 1.74
CA SER A 41 -4.60 0.43 2.40
C SER A 41 -4.61 -1.08 2.18
N CYS A 42 -3.47 -1.66 1.83
CA CYS A 42 -3.31 -3.10 1.71
C CYS A 42 -3.73 -3.77 3.03
N PRO A 43 -4.51 -4.87 3.03
CA PRO A 43 -5.02 -5.48 4.26
C PRO A 43 -3.96 -6.25 5.05
N HIS A 44 -2.91 -6.72 4.38
CA HIS A 44 -1.82 -7.47 5.01
C HIS A 44 -0.50 -6.67 5.02
N ALA A 45 0.50 -7.21 5.71
CA ALA A 45 1.85 -6.67 5.70
C ALA A 45 2.76 -7.57 4.85
N HIS A 46 3.80 -6.95 4.29
CA HIS A 46 4.80 -7.59 3.46
C HIS A 46 6.17 -7.54 4.14
N GLU A 47 7.02 -8.48 3.73
CA GLU A 47 8.36 -8.69 4.27
C GLU A 47 9.37 -7.66 3.73
N THR A 48 9.11 -7.14 2.52
CA THR A 48 9.98 -6.19 1.83
C THR A 48 9.17 -5.03 1.26
N PRO A 49 9.78 -3.84 1.09
CA PRO A 49 9.08 -2.70 0.52
C PRO A 49 8.70 -2.93 -0.96
N GLN A 50 9.48 -3.71 -1.71
CA GLN A 50 9.19 -4.04 -3.11
C GLN A 50 7.93 -4.90 -3.24
N LEU A 51 7.71 -5.85 -2.33
CA LEU A 51 6.48 -6.66 -2.31
C LEU A 51 5.25 -5.79 -2.00
N ALA A 52 5.36 -4.87 -1.04
CA ALA A 52 4.29 -3.91 -0.76
C ALA A 52 4.02 -3.02 -1.98
N GLN A 53 5.07 -2.49 -2.63
CA GLN A 53 4.92 -1.65 -3.82
C GLN A 53 4.19 -2.40 -4.95
N SER A 54 4.57 -3.65 -5.19
CA SER A 54 3.97 -4.49 -6.23
C SER A 54 2.48 -4.73 -5.95
N CYS A 55 2.12 -5.07 -4.70
CA CYS A 55 0.73 -5.25 -4.29
C CYS A 55 -0.12 -3.98 -4.50
N GLY A 56 0.44 -2.80 -4.19
CA GLY A 56 -0.25 -1.53 -4.45
C GLY A 56 -0.42 -1.24 -5.95
N GLN A 57 0.56 -1.60 -6.78
CA GLN A 57 0.47 -1.45 -8.24
C GLN A 57 -0.58 -2.38 -8.84
N GLU A 58 -0.67 -3.63 -8.36
CA GLU A 58 -1.72 -4.57 -8.77
C GLU A 58 -3.11 -4.01 -8.47
N TRP A 59 -3.31 -3.50 -7.25
CA TRP A 59 -4.56 -2.82 -6.89
C TRP A 59 -4.86 -1.63 -7.81
N LEU A 60 -3.86 -0.78 -8.09
CA LEU A 60 -4.03 0.38 -8.95
C LEU A 60 -4.48 0.00 -10.37
N LEU A 61 -3.88 -1.04 -10.94
CA LEU A 61 -4.25 -1.55 -12.26
C LEU A 61 -5.68 -2.11 -12.26
N MET A 62 -6.07 -2.85 -11.23
CA MET A 62 -7.43 -3.37 -11.09
C MET A 62 -8.44 -2.23 -10.95
N HIS A 63 -8.15 -1.22 -10.13
CA HIS A 63 -9.02 -0.07 -9.91
C HIS A 63 -9.22 0.74 -11.19
N GLN A 64 -8.13 1.06 -11.91
CA GLN A 64 -8.20 1.74 -13.21
C GLN A 64 -8.99 0.95 -14.26
N THR A 65 -8.87 -0.38 -14.25
CA THR A 65 -9.62 -1.24 -15.16
C THR A 65 -11.12 -1.21 -14.85
N GLN A 66 -11.50 -1.23 -13.57
CA GLN A 66 -12.89 -1.13 -13.13
C GLN A 66 -13.52 0.23 -13.46
N GLU A 67 -12.80 1.33 -13.21
CA GLU A 67 -13.26 2.68 -13.55
C GLU A 67 -13.50 2.84 -15.06
N LYS A 68 -12.62 2.25 -15.88
CA LYS A 68 -12.76 2.27 -17.34
C LYS A 68 -13.92 1.40 -17.84
N ALA A 69 -14.22 0.29 -17.19
CA ALA A 69 -15.34 -0.59 -17.55
C ALA A 69 -16.71 -0.02 -17.14
N ALA A 70 -16.75 0.89 -16.16
CA ALA A 70 -17.96 1.56 -15.68
C ALA A 70 -18.27 2.89 -16.39
N SER A 71 -17.41 3.31 -17.34
CA SER A 71 -17.55 4.56 -18.11
C SER A 71 -18.15 4.34 -19.51
#